data_AF-A0A952L5N8-F1
#
_entry.id   AF-A0A952L5N8-F1
#
_cell.length_a   1.000
_cell.length_b   1.000
_cell.length_c   1.000
_cell.angle_alpha   90.00
_cell.angle_beta   90.00
_cell.angle_gamma   90.00
#
_symmetry.space_group_name_H-M   'P 1'
#
loop_
_entity.id
_entity.type
_entity.pdbx_description
1 polymer ?
#
loop_
_entity_poly.entity_id
_entity_poly.type
_entity_poly.pdbx_seq_one_letter_code
_entity_poly.pdbx_strand_id
1 'polypeptide(L)'
;MRLRLWIGAALLLATLPPLGWWMFGPRGFAVELTQRSWRMEIEVERLQLESGADWCDELPEGAFDISRQLRTDPTGKRAAPSEHCRYSLLAWRRQWIARAEGGPTDPVQWPRPPLRIAPPGQPGSERLGRREAFYELQLRDTAGHVWTCRTEPERWQQQRPGQRFRLLVDRWGTADCAALG
;
A
#
# COMPACT_ATOMS: atom_id res chain seq x y z
N MET A 1 54.75 0.27 41.43
CA MET A 1 54.48 0.56 40.00
C MET A 1 53.63 -0.53 39.32
N ARG A 2 53.94 -1.82 39.48
CA ARG A 2 53.18 -2.95 38.89
C ARG A 2 51.69 -3.02 39.30
N LEU A 3 51.36 -2.77 40.57
CA LEU A 3 49.96 -2.84 41.05
C LEU A 3 49.03 -1.83 40.36
N ARG A 4 49.50 -0.61 40.08
CA ARG A 4 48.72 0.42 39.37
C ARG A 4 48.47 0.04 37.90
N LEU A 5 49.41 -0.65 37.26
CA LEU A 5 49.26 -1.20 35.91
C LEU A 5 48.21 -2.31 35.86
N TRP A 6 48.21 -3.21 36.84
CA TRP A 6 47.21 -4.28 36.92
C TRP A 6 45.80 -3.76 37.22
N ILE A 7 45.66 -2.76 38.10
CA ILE A 7 44.38 -2.10 38.38
C ILE A 7 43.85 -1.38 37.13
N GLY A 8 44.72 -0.65 36.41
CA GLY A 8 44.36 0.01 35.15
C GLY A 8 43.90 -0.97 34.08
N ALA A 9 44.63 -2.07 33.89
CA ALA A 9 44.27 -3.13 32.95
C ALA A 9 42.93 -3.80 33.30
N ALA A 10 42.69 -4.07 34.59
CA ALA A 10 41.45 -4.67 35.07
C ALA A 10 40.23 -3.75 34.86
N LEU A 11 40.38 -2.44 35.11
CA LEU A 11 39.33 -1.44 34.84
C LEU A 11 39.00 -1.36 33.35
N LEU A 12 40.02 -1.35 32.49
CA LEU A 12 39.84 -1.28 31.04
C LEU A 12 39.12 -2.55 30.54
N LEU A 13 39.53 -3.73 31.01
CA LEU A 13 38.86 -4.99 30.68
C LEU A 13 37.41 -5.03 31.15
N ALA A 14 37.09 -4.47 32.32
CA ALA A 14 35.74 -4.45 32.88
C ALA A 14 34.76 -3.55 32.09
N THR A 15 35.26 -2.55 31.36
CA THR A 15 34.43 -1.67 30.51
C THR A 15 34.15 -2.22 29.13
N LEU A 16 34.94 -3.19 28.64
CA LEU A 16 34.76 -3.74 27.29
C LEU A 16 33.42 -4.48 27.09
N PRO A 17 32.90 -5.28 28.05
CA PRO A 17 31.61 -5.97 27.88
C PRO A 17 30.40 -5.04 27.68
N PRO A 18 30.15 -3.99 28.50
CA PRO A 18 29.02 -3.09 28.26
C PRO A 18 29.20 -2.25 26.99
N LEU A 19 30.42 -1.87 26.63
CA LEU A 19 30.72 -1.21 25.35
C LEU A 19 30.45 -2.13 24.15
N GLY A 20 30.85 -3.40 24.25
CA GLY A 20 30.56 -4.42 23.26
C GLY A 20 29.06 -4.65 23.12
N TRP A 21 28.33 -4.77 24.23
CA TRP A 21 26.87 -4.91 24.21
C TRP A 21 26.18 -3.66 23.66
N TRP A 22 26.68 -2.46 23.95
CA TRP A 22 26.11 -1.23 23.39
C TRP A 22 26.33 -1.12 21.87
N MET A 23 27.51 -1.54 21.38
CA MET A 23 27.86 -1.45 19.97
C MET A 23 27.25 -2.58 19.12
N PHE A 24 27.13 -3.79 19.68
CA PHE A 24 26.68 -5.00 18.99
C PHE A 24 25.36 -5.58 19.53
N GLY A 25 24.71 -4.89 20.45
CA GLY A 25 23.44 -5.33 21.03
C GLY A 25 22.31 -5.37 20.00
N PRO A 26 21.24 -6.13 20.28
CA PRO A 26 20.09 -6.23 19.40
C PRO A 26 19.46 -4.86 19.21
N ARG A 27 19.40 -4.41 17.95
CA ARG A 27 18.80 -3.13 17.56
C ARG A 27 17.27 -3.25 17.53
N GLY A 28 16.59 -2.16 17.81
CA GLY A 28 15.12 -2.05 17.71
C GLY A 28 14.36 -2.24 19.02
N PHE A 29 13.09 -1.85 18.96
CA PHE A 29 12.13 -1.91 20.06
C PHE A 29 11.66 -3.35 20.26
N ALA A 30 11.62 -3.80 21.52
CA ALA A 30 10.97 -5.06 21.84
C ALA A 30 9.46 -4.85 21.73
N VAL A 31 8.84 -5.54 20.77
CA VAL A 31 7.41 -5.48 20.50
C VAL A 31 6.78 -6.85 20.62
N GLU A 32 5.50 -6.89 20.95
CA GLU A 32 4.69 -8.09 21.02
C GLU A 32 3.57 -8.02 19.99
N LEU A 33 3.31 -9.14 19.31
CA LEU A 33 2.16 -9.28 18.43
C LEU A 33 0.88 -9.37 19.25
N THR A 34 0.06 -8.33 19.20
CA THR A 34 -1.19 -8.26 19.94
C THR A 34 -2.37 -8.76 19.12
N GLN A 35 -2.38 -8.48 17.82
CA GLN A 35 -3.51 -8.82 16.95
C GLN A 35 -3.05 -9.20 15.54
N ARG A 36 -3.79 -10.11 14.92
CA ARG A 36 -3.72 -10.42 13.50
C ARG A 36 -5.05 -10.07 12.85
N SER A 37 -5.02 -9.42 11.71
CA SER A 37 -6.22 -9.12 10.92
C SER A 37 -5.95 -9.32 9.45
N TRP A 38 -7.00 -9.61 8.70
CA TRP A 38 -6.97 -9.60 7.24
C TRP A 38 -8.03 -8.63 6.73
N ARG A 39 -7.78 -8.05 5.56
CA ARG A 39 -8.69 -7.14 4.86
C ARG A 39 -8.60 -7.41 3.36
N MET A 40 -9.75 -7.69 2.75
CA MET A 40 -9.91 -7.93 1.32
C MET A 40 -10.64 -6.76 0.70
N GLU A 41 -10.06 -6.17 -0.33
CA GLU A 41 -10.61 -5.01 -1.04
C GLU A 41 -10.80 -5.30 -2.52
N ILE A 42 -11.99 -5.00 -3.04
CA ILE A 42 -12.28 -5.06 -4.46
C ILE A 42 -12.75 -3.67 -4.90
N GLU A 43 -12.07 -3.07 -5.86
CA GLU A 43 -12.54 -1.87 -6.51
C GLU A 43 -13.80 -2.19 -7.31
N VAL A 44 -14.86 -1.44 -7.09
CA VAL A 44 -16.06 -1.48 -7.92
C VAL A 44 -15.99 -0.30 -8.86
N GLU A 45 -15.93 -0.62 -10.15
CA GLU A 45 -15.88 0.35 -11.22
C GLU A 45 -17.28 0.55 -11.80
N ARG A 46 -17.57 1.76 -12.26
CA ARG A 46 -18.79 2.09 -12.98
C ARG A 46 -18.44 2.62 -14.35
N LEU A 47 -19.20 2.17 -15.35
CA LEU A 47 -19.14 2.69 -16.70
C LEU A 47 -19.75 4.07 -16.71
N GLN A 48 -18.94 5.07 -17.02
CA GLN A 48 -19.33 6.48 -17.07
C GLN A 48 -19.20 7.01 -18.49
N LEU A 49 -20.08 7.94 -18.84
CA LEU A 49 -19.94 8.75 -20.04
C LEU A 49 -18.99 9.89 -19.72
N GLU A 50 -17.86 9.94 -20.41
CA GLU A 50 -16.86 10.98 -20.27
C GLU A 50 -16.76 11.78 -21.56
N SER A 51 -16.62 13.09 -21.44
CA SER A 51 -16.30 13.96 -22.56
C SER A 51 -14.78 14.21 -22.62
N GLY A 52 -14.24 14.10 -23.82
CA GLY A 52 -12.83 14.33 -24.11
C GLY A 52 -12.68 15.33 -25.25
N ALA A 53 -11.47 15.86 -25.39
CA ALA A 53 -11.10 16.64 -26.55
C ALA A 53 -9.63 16.41 -26.86
N ASP A 54 -9.33 16.09 -28.11
CA ASP A 54 -7.99 15.81 -28.58
C ASP A 54 -7.89 16.13 -30.08
N TRP A 55 -6.69 16.04 -30.64
CA TRP A 55 -6.53 16.05 -32.09
C TRP A 55 -7.24 14.85 -32.71
N CYS A 56 -7.87 15.05 -33.87
CA CYS A 56 -8.70 14.01 -34.46
C CYS A 56 -7.92 12.76 -34.90
N ASP A 57 -6.60 12.87 -35.07
CA ASP A 57 -5.67 11.77 -35.34
C ASP A 57 -5.23 11.01 -34.09
N GLU A 58 -5.53 11.53 -32.89
CA GLU A 58 -5.15 10.96 -31.58
C GLU A 58 -6.37 10.45 -30.79
N LEU A 59 -7.53 10.29 -31.43
CA LEU A 59 -8.75 9.86 -30.75
C LEU A 59 -8.64 8.45 -30.14
N PRO A 60 -9.13 8.25 -28.90
CA PRO A 60 -9.14 6.93 -28.28
C PRO A 60 -10.16 6.01 -28.95
N GLU A 61 -9.89 4.70 -28.86
CA GLU A 61 -10.81 3.67 -29.33
C GLU A 61 -12.17 3.77 -28.60
N GLY A 62 -13.26 3.63 -29.34
CA GLY A 62 -14.62 3.70 -28.79
C GLY A 62 -15.14 5.12 -28.54
N ALA A 63 -14.43 6.16 -29.01
CA ALA A 63 -14.97 7.52 -29.06
C ALA A 63 -16.19 7.60 -30.01
N PHE A 64 -17.22 8.31 -29.59
CA PHE A 64 -18.43 8.60 -30.36
C PHE A 64 -18.88 10.03 -30.12
N ASP A 65 -19.96 10.47 -30.80
CA ASP A 65 -20.47 11.84 -30.72
C ASP A 65 -19.37 12.88 -30.98
N ILE A 66 -18.71 12.75 -32.13
CA ILE A 66 -17.50 13.51 -32.47
C ILE A 66 -17.88 14.83 -33.16
N SER A 67 -17.48 15.94 -32.56
CA SER A 67 -17.56 17.29 -33.14
C SER A 67 -16.18 17.80 -33.52
N ARG A 68 -16.02 18.26 -34.76
CA ARG A 68 -14.72 18.66 -35.34
C ARG A 68 -14.62 20.17 -35.47
N GLN A 69 -13.45 20.72 -35.12
CA GLN A 69 -13.13 22.14 -35.29
C GLN A 69 -11.70 22.31 -35.78
N LEU A 70 -11.48 23.13 -36.81
CA LEU A 70 -10.13 23.47 -37.24
C LEU A 70 -9.48 24.40 -36.20
N ARG A 71 -8.27 24.06 -35.74
CA ARG A 71 -7.51 24.86 -34.77
C ARG A 71 -6.02 24.86 -35.09
N THR A 72 -5.37 25.99 -34.81
CA THR A 72 -3.91 26.08 -34.80
C THR A 72 -3.38 25.48 -33.50
N ASP A 73 -2.35 24.64 -33.59
CA ASP A 73 -1.72 24.00 -32.43
C ASP A 73 -0.91 25.02 -31.60
N PRO A 74 -1.31 25.32 -30.35
CA PRO A 74 -0.59 26.28 -29.51
C PRO A 74 0.80 25.79 -29.08
N THR A 75 1.06 24.48 -29.14
CA THR A 75 2.37 23.90 -28.79
C THR A 75 3.37 23.94 -29.94
N GLY A 76 2.91 24.24 -31.16
CA GLY A 76 3.72 24.29 -32.37
C GLY A 76 4.21 22.93 -32.86
N LYS A 77 3.71 21.81 -32.33
CA LYS A 77 4.06 20.46 -32.82
C LYS A 77 3.53 20.24 -34.24
N ARG A 78 2.42 20.89 -34.60
CA ARG A 78 1.81 20.83 -35.94
C ARG A 78 2.07 22.11 -36.71
N ALA A 79 2.60 21.96 -37.93
CA ALA A 79 3.01 23.07 -38.79
C ALA A 79 1.85 23.84 -39.44
N ALA A 80 0.67 23.21 -39.54
CA ALA A 80 -0.53 23.78 -40.14
C ALA A 80 -1.73 23.59 -39.19
N PRO A 81 -2.79 24.42 -39.33
CA PRO A 81 -4.04 24.18 -38.63
C PRO A 81 -4.57 22.77 -38.91
N SER A 82 -5.00 22.08 -37.86
CA SER A 82 -5.46 20.69 -37.90
C SER A 82 -6.81 20.54 -37.22
N GLU A 83 -7.49 19.41 -37.47
CA GLU A 83 -8.79 19.15 -36.85
C GLU A 83 -8.62 18.76 -35.38
N HIS A 84 -9.27 19.54 -34.51
CA HIS A 84 -9.42 19.24 -33.10
C HIS A 84 -10.82 18.70 -32.85
N CYS A 85 -10.90 17.51 -32.28
CA CYS A 85 -12.14 16.78 -32.03
C CYS A 85 -12.57 16.93 -30.57
N ARG A 86 -13.86 17.16 -30.35
CA ARG A 86 -14.53 16.90 -29.07
C ARG A 86 -15.31 15.62 -29.22
N TYR A 87 -15.31 14.77 -28.21
CA TYR A 87 -15.91 13.44 -28.30
C TYR A 87 -16.44 12.99 -26.95
N SER A 88 -17.31 11.99 -26.99
CA SER A 88 -17.79 11.25 -25.82
C SER A 88 -17.23 9.84 -25.85
N LEU A 89 -16.98 9.24 -24.68
CA LEU A 89 -16.50 7.88 -24.55
C LEU A 89 -17.10 7.20 -23.31
N LEU A 90 -17.26 5.88 -23.36
CA LEU A 90 -17.62 5.10 -22.18
C LEU A 90 -16.35 4.56 -21.52
N ALA A 91 -16.08 5.01 -20.30
CA ALA A 91 -14.92 4.56 -19.53
C ALA A 91 -15.33 3.96 -18.18
N TRP A 92 -14.61 2.92 -17.79
CA TRP A 92 -14.72 2.35 -16.45
C TRP A 92 -13.92 3.21 -15.47
N ARG A 93 -14.60 3.72 -14.45
CA ARG A 93 -13.98 4.49 -13.37
C ARG A 93 -14.29 3.87 -12.03
N ARG A 94 -13.30 3.83 -11.15
CA ARG A 94 -13.48 3.43 -9.76
C ARG A 94 -14.56 4.31 -9.13
N GLN A 95 -15.63 3.68 -8.65
CA GLN A 95 -16.73 4.36 -7.96
C GLN A 95 -16.59 4.19 -6.45
N TRP A 96 -16.31 2.98 -5.98
CA TRP A 96 -16.16 2.66 -4.55
C TRP A 96 -15.32 1.39 -4.35
N ILE A 97 -15.02 1.05 -3.09
CA ILE A 97 -14.25 -0.14 -2.73
C ILE A 97 -15.12 -1.02 -1.83
N ALA A 98 -15.36 -2.25 -2.26
CA ALA A 98 -15.98 -3.27 -1.43
C ALA A 98 -14.93 -3.86 -0.49
N ARG A 99 -15.25 -3.95 0.81
CA ARG A 99 -14.33 -4.43 1.84
C ARG A 99 -14.93 -5.60 2.60
N ALA A 100 -14.10 -6.61 2.86
CA ALA A 100 -14.33 -7.62 3.89
C ALA A 100 -13.11 -7.65 4.81
N GLU A 101 -13.33 -7.79 6.11
CA GLU A 101 -12.25 -7.84 7.10
C GLU A 101 -12.58 -8.85 8.19
N GLY A 102 -11.54 -9.36 8.84
CA GLY A 102 -11.70 -10.37 9.89
C GLY A 102 -10.42 -10.62 10.66
N GLY A 103 -10.57 -11.33 11.76
CA GLY A 103 -9.48 -11.80 12.62
C GLY A 103 -8.91 -13.15 12.19
N PRO A 104 -8.04 -13.74 13.02
CA PRO A 104 -7.38 -15.02 12.70
C PRO A 104 -8.33 -16.22 12.69
N THR A 105 -9.51 -16.11 13.31
CA THR A 105 -10.53 -17.15 13.37
C THR A 105 -11.58 -17.03 12.27
N ASP A 106 -11.66 -15.88 11.61
CA ASP A 106 -12.64 -15.63 10.57
C ASP A 106 -12.14 -16.17 9.23
N PRO A 107 -13.00 -16.83 8.45
CA PRO A 107 -12.61 -17.32 7.13
C PRO A 107 -12.26 -16.13 6.23
N VAL A 108 -11.09 -16.20 5.62
CA VAL A 108 -10.66 -15.20 4.64
C VAL A 108 -11.56 -15.28 3.42
N GLN A 109 -12.36 -14.23 3.20
CA GLN A 109 -13.31 -14.18 2.10
C GLN A 109 -13.26 -12.84 1.37
N TRP A 110 -13.33 -12.91 0.04
CA TRP A 110 -13.51 -11.74 -0.80
C TRP A 110 -14.94 -11.21 -0.68
N PRO A 111 -15.15 -9.88 -0.58
CA PRO A 111 -16.48 -9.31 -0.55
C PRO A 111 -17.23 -9.63 -1.86
N ARG A 112 -18.54 -9.81 -1.76
CA ARG A 112 -19.43 -10.09 -2.90
C ARG A 112 -20.48 -8.98 -3.02
N PRO A 113 -20.06 -7.77 -3.43
CA PRO A 113 -20.98 -6.65 -3.53
C PRO A 113 -22.05 -6.92 -4.59
N PRO A 114 -23.31 -6.50 -4.37
CA PRO A 114 -24.29 -6.47 -5.45
C PRO A 114 -23.85 -5.45 -6.50
N LEU A 115 -23.92 -5.82 -7.78
CA LEU A 115 -23.52 -4.96 -8.90
C LEU A 115 -24.76 -4.48 -9.64
N ARG A 116 -24.76 -3.20 -10.02
CA ARG A 116 -25.79 -2.64 -10.90
C ARG A 116 -25.46 -2.96 -12.36
N ILE A 117 -26.42 -3.49 -13.09
CA ILE A 117 -26.26 -3.80 -14.51
C ILE A 117 -27.21 -2.90 -15.31
N ALA A 118 -26.65 -2.05 -16.18
CA ALA A 118 -27.40 -1.25 -17.15
C ALA A 118 -27.40 -1.97 -18.52
N PRO A 119 -28.29 -1.56 -19.45
CA PRO A 119 -28.28 -2.09 -20.80
C PRO A 119 -26.92 -1.94 -21.50
N PRO A 120 -26.55 -2.86 -22.42
CA PRO A 120 -25.30 -2.76 -23.18
C PRO A 120 -25.15 -1.41 -23.89
N GLY A 121 -23.96 -0.83 -23.85
CA GLY A 121 -23.66 0.46 -24.47
C GLY A 121 -24.21 1.69 -23.75
N GLN A 122 -24.79 1.52 -22.55
CA GLN A 122 -25.25 2.63 -21.72
C GLN A 122 -24.36 2.80 -20.48
N PRO A 123 -24.11 4.05 -20.04
CA PRO A 123 -23.42 4.28 -18.77
C PRO A 123 -24.27 3.78 -17.60
N GLY A 124 -23.63 3.41 -16.50
CA GLY A 124 -24.31 3.01 -15.27
C GLY A 124 -24.02 1.60 -14.80
N SER A 125 -23.61 0.70 -15.70
CA SER A 125 -23.18 -0.65 -15.32
C SER A 125 -21.98 -0.60 -14.39
N GLU A 126 -21.96 -1.48 -13.40
CA GLU A 126 -20.87 -1.69 -12.45
C GLU A 126 -20.17 -3.02 -12.74
N ARG A 127 -18.87 -3.08 -12.46
CA ARG A 127 -18.08 -4.32 -12.53
C ARG A 127 -17.06 -4.38 -11.41
N LEU A 128 -16.57 -5.59 -11.13
CA LEU A 128 -15.41 -5.79 -10.26
C LEU A 128 -14.14 -5.42 -11.04
N GLY A 129 -13.35 -4.52 -10.47
CA GLY A 129 -12.04 -4.12 -10.96
C GLY A 129 -10.92 -4.81 -10.18
N ARG A 130 -9.92 -4.02 -9.80
CA ARG A 130 -8.71 -4.48 -9.10
C ARG A 130 -9.04 -5.08 -7.73
N ARG A 131 -8.30 -6.13 -7.36
CA ARG A 131 -8.39 -6.79 -6.06
C ARG A 131 -7.09 -6.59 -5.30
N GLU A 132 -7.19 -6.27 -4.01
CA GLU A 132 -6.06 -6.10 -3.11
C GLU A 132 -6.32 -6.86 -1.80
N ALA A 133 -5.31 -7.61 -1.35
CA ALA A 133 -5.36 -8.39 -0.12
C ALA A 133 -4.35 -7.82 0.88
N PHE A 134 -4.81 -7.57 2.10
CA PHE A 134 -3.98 -7.05 3.19
C PHE A 134 -4.00 -8.04 4.34
N TYR A 135 -2.83 -8.51 4.74
CA TYR A 135 -2.63 -9.31 5.95
C TYR A 135 -1.79 -8.49 6.92
N GLU A 136 -2.40 -8.12 8.04
CA GLU A 136 -1.87 -7.13 8.96
C GLU A 136 -1.59 -7.74 10.32
N LEU A 137 -0.42 -7.38 10.87
CA LEU A 137 0.07 -7.74 12.20
C LEU A 137 0.13 -6.46 13.03
N GLN A 138 -0.60 -6.42 14.14
CA GLN A 138 -0.53 -5.32 15.08
C GLN A 138 0.48 -5.64 16.18
N LEU A 139 1.52 -4.82 16.27
CA LEU A 139 2.62 -4.95 17.21
C LEU A 139 2.52 -3.85 18.25
N ARG A 140 2.81 -4.16 19.51
CA ARG A 140 2.79 -3.20 20.62
C ARG A 140 4.06 -3.31 21.47
N ASP A 141 4.65 -2.20 21.87
CA ASP A 141 5.73 -2.20 22.86
C ASP A 141 5.21 -2.04 24.31
N THR A 142 6.13 -2.07 25.28
CA THR A 142 5.78 -1.88 26.70
C THR A 142 5.37 -0.44 27.04
N ALA A 143 5.70 0.54 26.18
CA ALA A 143 5.31 1.93 26.34
C ALA A 143 3.91 2.21 25.76
N GLY A 144 3.30 1.24 25.07
CA GLY A 144 1.96 1.33 24.48
C GLY A 144 1.94 1.84 23.05
N HIS A 145 3.09 2.05 22.40
CA HIS A 145 3.14 2.37 20.99
C HIS A 145 2.64 1.18 20.16
N VAL A 146 1.92 1.47 19.09
CA VAL A 146 1.31 0.46 18.22
C VAL A 146 1.76 0.66 16.78
N TRP A 147 2.19 -0.42 16.14
CA TRP A 147 2.54 -0.46 14.72
C TRP A 147 1.73 -1.52 14.01
N THR A 148 1.34 -1.23 12.76
CA THR A 148 0.67 -2.20 11.89
C THR A 148 1.61 -2.57 10.75
N CYS A 149 1.98 -3.84 10.70
CA CYS A 149 2.86 -4.38 9.68
C CYS A 149 2.08 -5.24 8.69
N ARG A 150 2.24 -4.95 7.38
CA ARG A 150 1.70 -5.79 6.31
C ARG A 150 2.67 -6.92 5.99
N THR A 151 2.14 -8.11 5.72
CA THR A 151 2.93 -9.30 5.42
C THR A 151 2.22 -10.21 4.42
N GLU A 152 2.90 -11.29 4.02
CA GLU A 152 2.37 -12.33 3.14
C GLU A 152 1.41 -13.27 3.87
N PRO A 153 0.42 -13.87 3.19
CA PRO A 153 -0.58 -14.74 3.80
C PRO A 153 0.02 -15.91 4.58
N GLU A 154 1.06 -16.56 4.05
CA GLU A 154 1.69 -17.72 4.68
C GLU A 154 2.35 -17.33 6.01
N ARG A 155 3.05 -16.19 6.02
CA ARG A 155 3.68 -15.68 7.24
C ARG A 155 2.63 -15.25 8.25
N TRP A 156 1.60 -14.52 7.81
CA TRP A 156 0.50 -14.10 8.67
C TRP A 156 -0.16 -15.27 9.38
N GLN A 157 -0.39 -16.40 8.69
CA GLN A 157 -0.97 -17.61 9.27
C GLN A 157 -0.08 -18.25 10.35
N GLN A 158 1.24 -18.22 10.17
CA GLN A 158 2.21 -18.80 11.09
C GLN A 158 2.40 -17.98 12.37
N GLN A 159 2.22 -16.66 12.31
CA GLN A 159 2.39 -15.81 13.49
C GLN A 159 1.32 -16.09 14.55
N ARG A 160 1.64 -15.90 15.83
CA ARG A 160 0.71 -16.10 16.95
C ARG A 160 0.74 -14.90 17.89
N PRO A 161 -0.43 -14.42 18.36
CA PRO A 161 -0.45 -13.41 19.41
C PRO A 161 0.43 -13.82 20.60
N GLY A 162 1.16 -12.86 21.18
CA GLY A 162 2.14 -13.09 22.23
C GLY A 162 3.58 -13.32 21.74
N GLN A 163 3.80 -13.51 20.44
CA GLN A 163 5.15 -13.57 19.89
C GLN A 163 5.86 -12.22 20.02
N ARG A 164 7.16 -12.27 20.34
CA ARG A 164 7.99 -11.08 20.55
C ARG A 164 8.98 -10.90 19.43
N PHE A 165 9.13 -9.66 18.98
CA PHE A 165 10.01 -9.27 17.89
C PHE A 165 10.87 -8.08 18.29
N ARG A 166 11.91 -7.84 17.49
CA ARG A 166 12.69 -6.60 17.52
C ARG A 166 12.34 -5.80 16.28
N LEU A 167 11.62 -4.70 16.48
CA LEU A 167 11.16 -3.84 15.39
C LEU A 167 12.11 -2.65 15.26
N LEU A 168 12.70 -2.49 14.08
CA LEU A 168 13.45 -1.29 13.76
C LEU A 168 12.44 -0.19 13.44
N VAL A 169 12.59 0.95 14.10
CA VAL A 169 11.73 2.11 13.90
C VAL A 169 12.63 3.29 13.59
N ASP A 170 12.32 3.99 12.50
CA ASP A 170 13.10 5.16 12.10
C ASP A 170 12.83 6.36 13.01
N ARG A 171 13.55 7.47 12.76
CA ARG A 171 13.40 8.71 13.54
C ARG A 171 12.03 9.37 13.43
N TRP A 172 11.18 8.95 12.49
CA TRP A 172 9.82 9.47 12.28
C TRP A 172 8.75 8.54 12.85
N GLY A 173 9.14 7.43 13.47
CA GLY A 173 8.19 6.46 14.03
C GLY A 173 7.72 5.40 13.02
N THR A 174 8.29 5.36 11.82
CA THR A 174 7.93 4.36 10.81
C THR A 174 8.64 3.05 11.12
N ALA A 175 7.85 1.98 11.25
CA ALA A 175 8.36 0.63 11.48
C ALA A 175 8.87 -0.01 10.19
N ASP A 176 10.07 -0.58 10.24
CA ASP A 176 10.58 -1.49 9.22
C ASP A 176 10.09 -2.90 9.51
N CYS A 177 9.02 -3.28 8.82
CA CYS A 177 8.36 -4.56 8.96
C CYS A 177 9.05 -5.70 8.17
N ALA A 178 10.10 -5.41 7.39
CA ALA A 178 10.77 -6.42 6.57
C ALA A 178 11.41 -7.54 7.41
N ALA A 179 11.85 -7.19 8.64
CA ALA A 179 12.52 -8.10 9.57
C ALA A 179 11.58 -9.03 10.36
N LEU A 180 10.26 -8.99 10.11
CA LEU A 180 9.26 -9.87 10.76
C LEU A 180 9.09 -11.21 10.02
N GLY A 181 10.03 -11.56 9.14
CA GLY A 181 10.05 -12.76 8.31
C GLY A 181 11.18 -13.71 8.66
#